data_AF-P81930-F1
#
_entry.id   AF-P81930-F1
#
_cell.length_a   1.000
_cell.length_b   1.000
_cell.length_c   1.000
_cell.angle_alpha   90.00
_cell.angle_beta   90.00
_cell.angle_gamma   90.00
#
_symmetry.space_group_name_H-M   'P 1'
#
loop_
_entity.id
_entity.type
_entity.pdbx_description
1 polymer ?
#
loop_
_entity_poly.entity_id
_entity_poly.type
_entity_poly.pdbx_seq_one_letter_code
_entity_poly.pdbx_strand_id
1 'polypeptide(L)' 'KTCENLSGTFKGPCIPDGNCNKHCRNNEHLLSGRCRDDFRCWCTNRC' A
#
# COMPACT_ATOMS: atom_id res chain seq x y z
N LYS A 1 7.72 -15.17 4.24
CA LYS A 1 6.36 -14.90 4.75
C LYS A 1 6.05 -13.46 4.31
N THR A 2 4.83 -12.94 4.48
CA THR A 2 4.54 -11.54 4.11
C THR A 2 3.71 -10.91 5.20
N CYS A 3 3.97 -9.64 5.47
CA CYS A 3 3.22 -8.84 6.42
C CYS A 3 2.56 -7.70 5.64
N GLU A 4 1.38 -7.29 6.09
CA GLU A 4 0.63 -6.18 5.50
C GLU A 4 0.50 -5.09 6.56
N ASN A 5 0.93 -3.88 6.22
CA ASN A 5 0.89 -2.73 7.11
C ASN A 5 0.30 -1.52 6.39
N LEU A 6 -0.25 -0.58 7.16
CA LEU A 6 -0.71 0.69 6.60
C LEU A 6 0.45 1.45 5.96
N SER A 7 0.24 2.07 4.79
CA SER A 7 1.23 2.96 4.20
C SER A 7 1.43 4.19 5.09
N GLY A 8 2.69 4.52 5.39
CA GLY A 8 3.03 5.69 6.21
C GLY A 8 3.05 7.00 5.42
N THR A 9 3.12 6.90 4.08
CA THR A 9 3.38 8.04 3.20
C THR A 9 2.32 8.25 2.10
N PHE A 10 1.39 7.31 1.92
CA PHE A 10 0.29 7.47 0.98
C PHE A 10 -0.69 8.55 1.45
N LYS A 11 -0.95 9.56 0.60
CA LYS A 11 -1.82 10.69 0.94
C LYS A 11 -3.14 10.60 0.17
N GLY A 12 -4.24 10.84 0.88
CA GLY A 12 -5.59 10.83 0.31
C GLY A 12 -6.26 9.45 0.34
N PRO A 13 -7.50 9.35 -0.17
CA PRO A 13 -8.24 8.09 -0.23
C PRO A 13 -7.59 7.14 -1.24
N CYS A 14 -7.62 5.86 -0.89
CA CYS A 14 -7.09 4.79 -1.72
C CYS A 14 -8.10 4.41 -2.81
N ILE A 15 -8.02 5.09 -3.96
CA ILE A 15 -8.82 4.83 -5.15
C ILE A 15 -7.98 5.21 -6.40
N PRO A 16 -7.83 4.33 -7.41
CA PRO A 16 -8.01 2.88 -7.40
C PRO A 16 -6.81 2.14 -6.76
N ASP A 17 -6.94 0.82 -6.57
CA ASP A 17 -5.90 -0.08 -6.03
C ASP A 17 -4.51 0.11 -6.66
N GLY A 18 -4.48 0.35 -7.98
CA GLY A 18 -3.26 0.59 -8.74
C GLY A 18 -2.41 1.77 -8.23
N ASN A 19 -3.03 2.82 -7.67
CA ASN A 19 -2.30 3.95 -7.08
C ASN A 19 -1.56 3.52 -5.82
N CYS A 20 -2.21 2.72 -4.96
CA CYS A 20 -1.59 2.19 -3.76
C CYS A 20 -0.48 1.19 -4.10
N ASN A 21 -0.71 0.28 -5.03
CA ASN A 21 0.31 -0.68 -5.45
C ASN A 21 1.56 0.02 -6.01
N LYS A 22 1.37 1.03 -6.88
CA LYS A 22 2.46 1.86 -7.41
C LYS A 22 3.19 2.60 -6.29
N HIS A 23 2.44 3.15 -5.31
CA HIS A 23 3.04 3.87 -4.18
C HIS A 23 3.88 2.97 -3.28
N CYS A 24 3.35 1.82 -2.88
CA CYS A 24 4.07 0.88 -2.02
C CYS A 24 5.35 0.40 -2.70
N ARG A 25 5.32 0.14 -4.02
CA ARG A 25 6.50 -0.30 -4.77
C ARG A 25 7.53 0.81 -4.98
N ASN A 26 7.09 2.02 -5.35
CA ASN A 26 7.99 3.08 -5.79
C ASN A 26 8.45 4.01 -4.67
N ASN A 27 7.57 4.30 -3.69
CA ASN A 27 7.87 5.24 -2.61
C ASN A 27 8.34 4.51 -1.35
N GLU A 28 7.63 3.44 -0.96
CA GLU A 28 7.97 2.69 0.26
C GLU A 28 8.92 1.51 0.01
N HIS A 29 9.24 1.21 -1.26
CA HIS A 29 10.13 0.12 -1.67
C HIS A 29 9.68 -1.25 -1.14
N LEU A 30 8.37 -1.47 -1.10
CA LEU A 30 7.71 -2.69 -0.64
C LEU A 30 7.25 -3.56 -1.82
N LEU A 31 6.69 -4.75 -1.54
CA LEU A 31 6.38 -5.75 -2.57
C LEU A 31 5.17 -5.38 -3.42
N SER A 32 4.12 -4.91 -2.75
CA SER A 32 2.83 -4.60 -3.36
C SER A 32 2.03 -3.71 -2.43
N GLY A 33 0.95 -3.14 -2.96
CA GLY A 33 -0.03 -2.39 -2.19
C GLY A 33 -1.43 -2.70 -2.65
N ARG A 34 -2.39 -2.59 -1.74
CA ARG A 34 -3.82 -2.70 -2.04
C ARG A 34 -4.65 -1.70 -1.25
N CYS A 35 -5.77 -1.30 -1.81
CA CYS A 35 -6.80 -0.57 -1.09
C CYS A 35 -7.65 -1.54 -0.27
N ARG A 36 -8.09 -1.10 0.91
CA ARG A 36 -9.01 -1.83 1.78
C ARG A 36 -10.30 -1.01 1.98
N ASP A 37 -11.29 -1.62 2.63
CA ASP A 37 -12.63 -1.05 2.85
C ASP A 37 -12.60 0.29 3.61
N ASP A 38 -11.54 0.53 4.38
CA ASP A 38 -11.28 1.80 5.08
C ASP A 38 -10.71 2.91 4.17
N PHE A 39 -10.66 2.70 2.85
CA PHE A 39 -10.09 3.62 1.86
C PHE A 39 -8.65 4.05 2.16
N ARG A 40 -7.89 3.25 2.93
CA ARG A 40 -6.44 3.48 3.14
C ARG A 40 -5.63 2.49 2.31
N CYS A 41 -4.41 2.90 2.01
CA CYS A 41 -3.45 2.08 1.29
C CYS A 41 -2.70 1.18 2.27
N TRP A 42 -2.71 -0.12 2.00
CA TRP A 42 -2.01 -1.14 2.77
C TRP A 42 -0.92 -1.77 1.92
N CYS A 43 0.32 -1.73 2.41
CA CYS A 43 1.47 -2.25 1.71
C CYS A 43 1.90 -3.61 2.27
N THR A 44 2.21 -4.53 1.36
CA THR A 44 2.77 -5.84 1.67
C THR A 44 4.29 -5.78 1.66
N ASN A 45 4.95 -6.23 2.72
CA ASN A 45 6.41 -6.32 2.81
C ASN A 45 6.87 -7.76 3.16
N ARG A 46 8.17 -8.01 3.00
CA ARG A 46 8.78 -9.29 3.43
C ARG A 46 8.97 -9.27 4.95
N CYS A 47 8.39 -10.28 5.57
CA CYS A 47 8.64 -10.76 6.93
C CYS A 47 8.65 -12.31 6.87
#